data_AF-A0A813FV72-F1
#
_entry.id   AF-A0A813FV72-F1
#
_cell.length_a   1.000
_cell.length_b   1.000
_cell.length_c   1.000
_cell.angle_alpha   90.00
_cell.angle_beta   90.00
_cell.angle_gamma   90.00
#
_symmetry.space_group_name_H-M   'P 1'
#
loop_
_entity.id
_entity.type
_entity.pdbx_description
1 polymer ?
#
loop_
_entity_poly.entity_id
_entity_poly.type
_entity_poly.pdbx_seq_one_letter_code
_entity_poly.pdbx_strand_id
1 'polypeptide(L)'
;MTSVPIVPEARACPSLLIQPDWTGWSCQLGAGELNSTGVWNAISGLVPQVSHEAAFGHLSPWQGKFTQSHTQEVLVRDFLGFLCPRDLYCGHDSAHRSYGEAYAIRTRVCDSFLQLQDLHSDYYLSFRWPVVSEEYFEYAAVLSSVVEYLDAFEEEKLRGSTPRPFAFVELGAGYGHWSFAAHLALRRVAAHRQLLDLTRHRYLLVDAVDASMAAHELARLNEVETNGPEGFLNFHQGFVTSSGHFDLSASRAYAAWIVRSFSAAWGGSSASAAVEAVSLQAVLVMYDMPCVIDMLDVDIQGGEYHLFSTNETMSLLKQRVRRIHIGLHSQSAHRNLVLKARFRRWGWGVKWLWHSNLQDRMLRETPWGPVVFADGVLTVVNSRQLDGSQCPSGIQRATLAPWI
;
A
#
# COMPACT_ATOMS: atom_id res chain seq x y z
N MET A 1 4.57 0.91 -36.24
CA MET A 1 4.35 2.31 -35.85
C MET A 1 2.92 2.41 -35.35
N THR A 2 2.71 2.21 -34.05
CA THR A 2 1.42 2.45 -33.41
C THR A 2 1.28 3.96 -33.21
N SER A 3 0.29 4.57 -33.85
CA SER A 3 -0.02 5.99 -33.70
C SER A 3 -0.35 6.27 -32.24
N VAL A 4 0.41 7.17 -31.61
CA VAL A 4 0.03 7.75 -30.32
C VAL A 4 -1.37 8.36 -30.49
N PRO A 5 -2.35 8.01 -29.64
CA PRO A 5 -3.68 8.60 -29.74
C PRO A 5 -3.54 10.11 -29.60
N ILE A 6 -4.09 10.84 -30.57
CA ILE A 6 -4.23 12.30 -30.50
C ILE A 6 -5.07 12.58 -29.26
N VAL A 7 -4.46 13.19 -28.24
CA VAL A 7 -5.17 13.68 -27.06
C VAL A 7 -6.19 14.70 -27.57
N PRO A 8 -7.50 14.53 -27.32
CA PRO A 8 -8.50 15.48 -27.78
C PRO A 8 -8.16 16.88 -27.27
N GLU A 9 -8.26 17.90 -28.13
CA GLU A 9 -8.16 19.30 -27.71
C GLU A 9 -9.01 19.52 -26.46
N ALA A 10 -8.39 20.06 -25.40
CA ALA A 10 -9.02 20.30 -24.12
C ALA A 10 -10.25 21.20 -24.30
N ARG A 11 -11.44 20.59 -24.34
CA ARG A 11 -12.70 21.34 -24.36
C ARG A 11 -12.85 22.00 -23.00
N ALA A 12 -12.98 23.33 -22.99
CA ALA A 12 -13.26 24.09 -21.78
C ALA A 12 -14.49 23.51 -21.07
N CYS A 13 -14.30 23.00 -19.86
CA CYS A 13 -15.31 22.44 -18.97
C CYS A 13 -16.21 23.60 -18.47
N PRO A 14 -17.47 23.76 -18.93
CA PRO A 14 -18.30 24.89 -18.51
C PRO A 14 -18.86 24.72 -17.09
N SER A 15 -18.75 23.52 -16.51
CA SER A 15 -19.02 23.21 -15.10
C SER A 15 -17.73 22.94 -14.35
N LEU A 16 -17.63 23.45 -13.11
CA LEU A 16 -16.50 23.23 -12.20
C LEU A 16 -16.43 21.80 -11.64
N LEU A 17 -17.34 20.90 -12.04
CA LEU A 17 -17.25 19.48 -11.70
C LEU A 17 -16.38 18.78 -12.73
N ILE A 18 -15.22 18.31 -12.27
CA ILE A 18 -14.30 17.54 -13.08
C ILE A 18 -14.25 16.11 -12.54
N GLN A 19 -14.47 15.16 -13.44
CA GLN A 19 -14.42 13.75 -13.12
C GLN A 19 -13.18 13.17 -13.79
N PRO A 20 -12.07 12.97 -13.04
CA PRO A 20 -11.01 12.09 -13.49
C PRO A 20 -11.65 10.73 -13.72
N ASP A 21 -11.77 10.36 -14.99
CA ASP A 21 -12.00 8.98 -15.35
C ASP A 21 -10.66 8.36 -15.73
N TRP A 22 -10.58 7.05 -15.62
CA TRP A 22 -9.32 6.36 -15.86
C TRP A 22 -8.93 6.32 -17.34
N THR A 23 -9.74 6.90 -18.23
CA THR A 23 -9.49 7.05 -19.67
C THR A 23 -9.27 8.51 -20.09
N GLY A 24 -9.29 9.47 -19.15
CA GLY A 24 -9.30 10.91 -19.40
C GLY A 24 -10.25 11.67 -18.47
N TRP A 25 -10.86 12.75 -18.95
CA TRP A 25 -11.84 13.51 -18.17
C TRP A 25 -13.18 13.51 -18.85
N SER A 26 -14.22 13.38 -18.05
CA SER A 26 -15.57 13.74 -18.48
C SER A 26 -15.99 15.03 -17.79
N CYS A 27 -16.19 16.08 -18.60
CA CYS A 27 -16.91 17.27 -18.19
C CYS A 27 -18.39 16.94 -18.16
N GLN A 28 -18.90 16.39 -17.05
CA GLN A 28 -20.33 16.19 -16.89
C GLN A 28 -21.01 17.48 -16.41
N LEU A 29 -21.91 17.99 -17.25
CA LEU A 29 -22.86 19.04 -16.88
C LEU A 29 -24.00 18.40 -16.08
N GLY A 30 -23.91 18.42 -14.75
CA GLY A 30 -25.01 18.10 -13.85
C GLY A 30 -24.84 16.82 -13.04
N ALA A 31 -25.61 16.72 -11.94
CA ALA A 31 -25.60 15.64 -10.95
C ALA A 31 -26.25 14.34 -11.46
N GLY A 32 -25.97 13.93 -12.70
CA GLY A 32 -26.38 12.62 -13.18
C GLY A 32 -25.72 11.54 -12.32
N GLU A 33 -26.51 10.55 -11.88
CA GLU A 33 -26.00 9.42 -11.10
C GLU A 33 -24.88 8.73 -11.88
N LEU A 34 -23.66 8.93 -11.41
CA LEU A 34 -22.51 8.19 -11.89
C LEU A 34 -22.72 6.72 -11.54
N ASN A 35 -22.68 5.86 -12.55
CA ASN A 35 -22.59 4.43 -12.32
C ASN A 35 -21.19 4.11 -11.76
N SER A 36 -21.02 4.32 -10.45
CA SER A 36 -19.81 4.04 -9.67
C SER A 36 -19.59 2.55 -9.43
N THR A 37 -20.51 1.68 -9.88
CA THR A 37 -20.46 0.25 -9.57
C THR A 37 -19.66 -0.57 -10.59
N GLY A 38 -19.43 -0.03 -11.79
CA GLY A 38 -18.73 -0.75 -12.86
C GLY A 38 -17.22 -0.84 -12.60
N VAL A 39 -16.67 -2.05 -12.71
CA VAL A 39 -15.22 -2.28 -12.64
C VAL A 39 -14.58 -1.93 -13.98
N TRP A 40 -13.49 -1.17 -13.92
CA TRP A 40 -12.64 -0.88 -15.07
C TRP A 40 -11.34 -1.66 -14.95
N ASN A 41 -10.82 -2.15 -16.06
CA ASN A 41 -9.58 -2.88 -16.16
C ASN A 41 -8.57 -2.05 -16.96
N ALA A 42 -7.31 -2.03 -16.52
CA ALA A 42 -6.29 -1.18 -17.10
C ALA A 42 -6.02 -1.47 -18.60
N ILE A 43 -6.23 -2.70 -19.04
CA ILE A 43 -5.91 -3.17 -20.39
C ILE A 43 -7.15 -3.25 -21.28
N SER A 44 -8.21 -3.87 -20.79
CA SER A 44 -9.41 -4.17 -21.59
C SER A 44 -10.48 -3.08 -21.52
N GLY A 45 -10.34 -2.09 -20.64
CA GLY A 45 -11.35 -1.05 -20.43
C GLY A 45 -12.46 -1.51 -19.47
N LEU A 46 -13.71 -1.16 -19.74
CA LEU A 46 -14.83 -1.56 -18.89
C LEU A 46 -14.98 -3.09 -18.86
N VAL A 47 -15.12 -3.68 -17.68
CA VAL A 47 -15.42 -5.11 -17.49
C VAL A 47 -16.88 -5.24 -17.06
N PRO A 48 -17.81 -5.51 -17.98
CA PRO A 48 -19.22 -5.60 -17.63
C PRO A 48 -19.45 -6.77 -16.67
N GLN A 49 -20.35 -6.59 -15.70
CA GLN A 49 -20.91 -7.64 -14.83
C GLN A 49 -20.05 -8.15 -13.68
N VAL A 50 -18.90 -7.53 -13.39
CA VAL A 50 -18.11 -7.87 -12.19
C VAL A 50 -18.09 -6.67 -11.24
N SER A 51 -18.40 -6.90 -9.96
CA SER A 51 -18.27 -5.89 -8.91
C SER A 51 -16.82 -5.80 -8.43
N HIS A 52 -16.42 -4.66 -7.89
CA HIS A 52 -15.16 -4.57 -7.16
C HIS A 52 -15.14 -5.59 -6.01
N GLU A 53 -13.93 -5.91 -5.53
CA GLU A 53 -13.74 -6.58 -4.23
C GLU A 53 -14.62 -5.95 -3.15
N ALA A 54 -15.20 -6.78 -2.29
CA ALA A 54 -16.26 -6.37 -1.36
C ALA A 54 -15.82 -5.21 -0.46
N ALA A 55 -14.53 -5.18 -0.09
CA ALA A 55 -13.94 -4.12 0.72
C ALA A 55 -14.11 -2.71 0.12
N PHE A 56 -14.13 -2.56 -1.21
CA PHE A 56 -14.40 -1.28 -1.87
C PHE A 56 -15.82 -0.78 -1.58
N GLY A 57 -16.79 -1.68 -1.39
CA GLY A 57 -18.18 -1.31 -1.10
C GLY A 57 -18.41 -0.63 0.26
N HIS A 58 -17.41 -0.64 1.15
CA HIS A 58 -17.48 0.04 2.46
C HIS A 58 -17.01 1.49 2.42
N LEU A 59 -16.55 1.95 1.27
CA LEU A 59 -15.99 3.28 1.09
C LEU A 59 -16.68 3.96 -0.09
N SER A 60 -16.34 5.22 -0.29
CA SER A 60 -16.62 5.93 -1.53
C SER A 60 -15.33 6.59 -2.01
N PRO A 61 -15.08 6.66 -3.34
CA PRO A 61 -13.97 7.43 -3.86
C PRO A 61 -14.03 8.87 -3.35
N TRP A 62 -12.87 9.50 -3.21
CA TRP A 62 -12.79 10.86 -2.72
C TRP A 62 -13.50 11.82 -3.68
N GLN A 63 -14.21 12.75 -3.08
CA GLN A 63 -14.83 13.87 -3.76
C GLN A 63 -14.63 15.12 -2.90
N GLY A 64 -14.38 16.26 -3.53
CA GLY A 64 -14.17 17.49 -2.81
C GLY A 64 -13.65 18.64 -3.67
N LYS A 65 -13.63 19.81 -3.06
CA LYS A 65 -13.03 21.00 -3.67
C LYS A 65 -11.51 20.80 -3.73
N PHE A 66 -10.96 20.94 -4.92
CA PHE A 66 -9.53 21.05 -5.15
C PHE A 66 -9.20 22.53 -5.31
N THR A 67 -8.39 23.05 -4.39
CA THR A 67 -7.86 24.41 -4.45
C THR A 67 -6.42 24.29 -4.89
N GLN A 68 -6.08 24.85 -6.05
CA GLN A 68 -4.70 24.94 -6.48
C GLN A 68 -4.00 25.91 -5.52
N SER A 69 -3.14 25.40 -4.64
CA SER A 69 -2.39 26.29 -3.77
C SER A 69 -1.47 27.15 -4.63
N HIS A 70 -1.52 28.47 -4.43
CA HIS A 70 -0.52 29.38 -4.99
C HIS A 70 0.84 29.26 -4.28
N THR A 71 0.91 28.49 -3.19
CA THR A 71 2.18 28.15 -2.55
C THR A 71 2.92 27.11 -3.38
N GLN A 72 4.25 27.11 -3.32
CA GLN A 72 5.14 26.39 -4.23
C GLN A 72 4.97 24.85 -4.26
N GLU A 73 4.25 24.25 -3.31
CA GLU A 73 4.15 22.80 -3.20
C GLU A 73 2.91 22.24 -3.92
N VAL A 74 3.19 21.54 -5.02
CA VAL A 74 2.20 20.96 -5.91
C VAL A 74 1.80 19.59 -5.37
N LEU A 75 0.59 19.46 -4.82
CA LEU A 75 0.10 18.22 -4.22
C LEU A 75 -0.81 17.44 -5.17
N VAL A 76 -0.52 16.16 -5.33
CA VAL A 76 -1.39 15.18 -5.99
C VAL A 76 -2.37 14.61 -4.96
N ARG A 77 -3.58 14.30 -5.41
CA ARG A 77 -4.60 13.61 -4.61
C ARG A 77 -5.10 12.37 -5.33
N ASP A 78 -5.12 11.22 -4.65
CA ASP A 78 -5.65 9.96 -5.23
C ASP A 78 -7.14 9.73 -4.92
N PHE A 79 -7.67 8.58 -5.34
CA PHE A 79 -9.07 8.20 -5.12
C PHE A 79 -9.42 7.91 -3.65
N LEU A 80 -8.45 7.63 -2.77
CA LEU A 80 -8.63 7.58 -1.32
C LEU A 80 -8.40 8.93 -0.66
N GLY A 81 -8.20 10.00 -1.45
CA GLY A 81 -7.91 11.33 -0.96
C GLY A 81 -6.52 11.50 -0.35
N PHE A 82 -5.59 10.58 -0.65
CA PHE A 82 -4.21 10.64 -0.21
C PHE A 82 -3.51 11.84 -0.82
N LEU A 83 -2.96 12.71 0.02
CA LEU A 83 -2.19 13.88 -0.38
C LEU A 83 -0.71 13.54 -0.43
N CYS A 84 -0.07 13.79 -1.56
CA CYS A 84 1.35 13.52 -1.75
C CYS A 84 1.99 14.61 -2.63
N PRO A 85 3.20 15.10 -2.32
CA PRO A 85 3.93 15.98 -3.22
C PRO A 85 4.06 15.35 -4.62
N ARG A 86 3.80 16.12 -5.67
CA ARG A 86 3.83 15.65 -7.07
C ARG A 86 5.16 14.98 -7.40
N ASP A 87 6.27 15.55 -6.95
CA ASP A 87 7.59 15.01 -7.28
C ASP A 87 7.84 13.66 -6.58
N LEU A 88 7.19 13.40 -5.44
CA LEU A 88 7.24 12.10 -4.77
C LEU A 88 6.26 11.09 -5.41
N TYR A 89 5.02 11.52 -5.69
CA TYR A 89 3.99 10.64 -6.24
C TYR A 89 4.24 10.29 -7.72
N CYS A 90 4.61 11.29 -8.52
CA CYS A 90 4.78 11.22 -9.96
C CYS A 90 6.24 11.25 -10.41
N GLY A 91 7.21 11.62 -9.57
CA GLY A 91 8.62 11.71 -9.99
C GLY A 91 9.24 10.36 -10.39
N HIS A 92 8.60 9.24 -10.01
CA HIS A 92 8.98 7.89 -10.47
C HIS A 92 8.35 7.51 -11.80
N ASP A 93 7.76 8.48 -12.50
CA ASP A 93 7.10 8.30 -13.79
C ASP A 93 8.00 7.63 -14.82
N SER A 94 9.31 7.81 -14.81
CA SER A 94 10.15 7.17 -15.83
C SER A 94 10.10 5.63 -15.72
N ALA A 95 10.14 5.08 -14.50
CA ALA A 95 10.00 3.66 -14.26
C ALA A 95 8.53 3.20 -14.36
N HIS A 96 7.61 3.92 -13.73
CA HIS A 96 6.19 3.55 -13.74
C HIS A 96 5.54 3.69 -15.12
N ARG A 97 5.83 4.76 -15.89
CA ARG A 97 5.33 4.91 -17.28
C ARG A 97 5.92 3.88 -18.22
N SER A 98 7.13 3.40 -17.96
CA SER A 98 7.70 2.29 -18.74
C SER A 98 6.88 1.00 -18.59
N TYR A 99 6.11 0.90 -17.50
CA TYR A 99 5.21 -0.22 -17.18
C TYR A 99 3.81 0.29 -16.80
N GLY A 100 3.28 1.25 -17.56
CA GLY A 100 2.05 1.98 -17.22
C GLY A 100 0.81 1.10 -17.06
N GLU A 101 0.81 -0.13 -17.60
CA GLU A 101 -0.27 -1.09 -17.40
C GLU A 101 -0.24 -1.74 -16.00
N ALA A 102 0.94 -1.98 -15.42
CA ALA A 102 1.09 -2.57 -14.09
C ALA A 102 0.78 -1.54 -12.99
N TYR A 103 1.28 -0.31 -13.16
CA TYR A 103 1.12 0.82 -12.24
C TYR A 103 0.04 1.80 -12.72
N ALA A 104 -1.01 1.27 -13.35
CA ALA A 104 -2.01 2.08 -14.03
C ALA A 104 -2.75 3.04 -13.11
N ILE A 105 -2.86 2.73 -11.81
CA ILE A 105 -3.51 3.62 -10.85
C ILE A 105 -2.67 4.89 -10.70
N ARG A 106 -1.39 4.77 -10.30
CA ARG A 106 -0.51 5.94 -10.13
C ARG A 106 -0.31 6.71 -11.43
N THR A 107 -0.02 6.03 -12.54
CA THR A 107 0.20 6.69 -13.84
C THR A 107 -1.00 7.53 -14.24
N ARG A 108 -2.22 7.01 -14.11
CA ARG A 108 -3.44 7.75 -14.47
C ARG A 108 -3.75 8.89 -13.51
N VAL A 109 -3.48 8.73 -12.21
CA VAL A 109 -3.58 9.83 -11.24
C VAL A 109 -2.60 10.95 -11.59
N CYS A 110 -1.37 10.62 -12.00
CA CYS A 110 -0.38 11.60 -12.44
C CYS A 110 -0.75 12.29 -13.76
N ASP A 111 -1.17 11.53 -14.77
CA ASP A 111 -1.66 12.08 -16.04
C ASP A 111 -2.87 12.99 -15.83
N SER A 112 -3.72 12.59 -14.89
CA SER A 112 -4.85 13.39 -14.46
C SER A 112 -4.35 14.68 -13.79
N PHE A 113 -3.50 14.56 -12.79
CA PHE A 113 -2.97 15.73 -12.11
C PHE A 113 -2.34 16.77 -13.07
N LEU A 114 -1.52 16.32 -14.01
CA LEU A 114 -0.86 17.19 -15.00
C LEU A 114 -1.87 17.93 -15.90
N GLN A 115 -2.93 17.25 -16.35
CA GLN A 115 -3.97 17.89 -17.17
C GLN A 115 -4.79 18.91 -16.39
N LEU A 116 -5.01 18.70 -15.10
CA LEU A 116 -5.74 19.66 -14.26
C LEU A 116 -4.91 20.86 -13.84
N GLN A 117 -3.58 20.71 -13.77
CA GLN A 117 -2.70 21.79 -13.34
C GLN A 117 -2.81 23.02 -14.26
N ASP A 118 -3.18 22.82 -15.52
CA ASP A 118 -3.40 23.86 -16.53
C ASP A 118 -4.73 24.62 -16.31
N LEU A 119 -5.63 24.10 -15.46
CA LEU A 119 -6.88 24.76 -15.13
C LEU A 119 -6.63 25.74 -13.97
N HIS A 120 -6.42 27.02 -14.29
CA HIS A 120 -6.15 28.13 -13.36
C HIS A 120 -7.33 28.52 -12.43
N SER A 121 -8.20 27.58 -12.06
CA SER A 121 -9.41 27.83 -11.27
C SER A 121 -9.64 26.73 -10.24
N ASP A 122 -10.28 27.07 -9.13
CA ASP A 122 -10.81 26.07 -8.19
C ASP A 122 -11.83 25.16 -8.90
N TYR A 123 -11.74 23.85 -8.69
CA TYR A 123 -12.70 22.90 -9.23
C TYR A 123 -13.10 21.87 -8.18
N TYR A 124 -14.27 21.25 -8.37
CA TYR A 124 -14.72 20.12 -7.58
C TYR A 124 -14.32 18.84 -8.31
N LEU A 125 -13.53 18.00 -7.64
CA LEU A 125 -13.14 16.69 -8.15
C LEU A 125 -14.03 15.61 -7.56
N SER A 126 -14.39 14.64 -8.40
CA SER A 126 -15.05 13.41 -7.97
C SER A 126 -14.36 12.22 -8.63
N PHE A 127 -13.59 11.46 -7.85
CA PHE A 127 -12.91 10.26 -8.37
C PHE A 127 -13.87 9.11 -8.60
N ARG A 128 -13.42 8.14 -9.41
CA ARG A 128 -14.01 6.80 -9.51
C ARG A 128 -13.15 5.78 -8.80
N TRP A 129 -13.68 4.57 -8.60
CA TRP A 129 -12.88 3.45 -8.12
C TRP A 129 -11.72 3.12 -9.06
N PRO A 130 -10.57 2.67 -8.53
CA PRO A 130 -9.39 2.40 -9.33
C PRO A 130 -9.65 1.35 -10.39
N VAL A 131 -8.90 1.45 -11.49
CA VAL A 131 -8.82 0.36 -12.44
C VAL A 131 -8.14 -0.85 -11.84
N VAL A 132 -8.48 -2.02 -12.37
CA VAL A 132 -7.79 -3.26 -12.05
C VAL A 132 -6.44 -3.23 -12.76
N SER A 133 -5.39 -3.16 -11.95
CA SER A 133 -3.97 -3.34 -12.27
C SER A 133 -3.31 -4.14 -11.15
N GLU A 134 -1.98 -4.24 -11.08
CA GLU A 134 -1.30 -4.90 -9.95
C GLU A 134 -1.65 -4.24 -8.60
N GLU A 135 -1.51 -2.92 -8.53
CA GLU A 135 -1.84 -2.10 -7.35
C GLU A 135 -3.29 -2.27 -6.85
N TYR A 136 -4.23 -2.66 -7.72
CA TYR A 136 -5.61 -2.94 -7.33
C TYR A 136 -5.69 -4.02 -6.24
N PHE A 137 -4.85 -5.05 -6.34
CA PHE A 137 -4.82 -6.15 -5.38
C PHE A 137 -4.22 -5.73 -4.04
N GLU A 138 -3.26 -4.80 -4.05
CA GLU A 138 -2.70 -4.20 -2.83
C GLU A 138 -3.75 -3.35 -2.13
N TYR A 139 -4.39 -2.42 -2.84
CA TYR A 139 -5.53 -1.67 -2.31
C TYR A 139 -6.62 -2.60 -1.78
N ALA A 140 -7.00 -3.64 -2.51
CA ALA A 140 -8.02 -4.58 -2.06
C ALA A 140 -7.61 -5.30 -0.76
N ALA A 141 -6.33 -5.66 -0.59
CA ALA A 141 -5.82 -6.25 0.63
C ALA A 141 -5.83 -5.26 1.82
N VAL A 142 -5.39 -4.02 1.58
CA VAL A 142 -5.40 -2.92 2.57
C VAL A 142 -6.82 -2.59 3.02
N LEU A 143 -7.76 -2.41 2.08
CA LEU A 143 -9.14 -2.10 2.41
C LEU A 143 -9.81 -3.26 3.17
N SER A 144 -9.52 -4.51 2.76
CA SER A 144 -10.05 -5.69 3.46
C SER A 144 -9.57 -5.75 4.91
N SER A 145 -8.29 -5.48 5.18
CA SER A 145 -7.75 -5.54 6.55
C SER A 145 -8.37 -4.49 7.47
N VAL A 146 -8.66 -3.29 6.94
CA VAL A 146 -9.35 -2.23 7.68
C VAL A 146 -10.78 -2.62 8.04
N VAL A 147 -11.55 -3.15 7.08
CA VAL A 147 -12.93 -3.60 7.32
C VAL A 147 -12.96 -4.73 8.35
N GLU A 148 -12.10 -5.74 8.17
CA GLU A 148 -11.97 -6.87 9.10
C GLU A 148 -11.55 -6.45 10.51
N TYR A 149 -10.71 -5.41 10.64
CA TYR A 149 -10.35 -4.82 11.92
C TYR A 149 -11.57 -4.16 12.58
N LEU A 150 -12.32 -3.33 11.85
CA LEU A 150 -13.47 -2.61 12.41
C LEU A 150 -14.61 -3.56 12.80
N ASP A 151 -14.84 -4.63 12.04
CA ASP A 151 -15.80 -5.68 12.42
C ASP A 151 -15.39 -6.32 13.76
N ALA A 152 -14.11 -6.68 13.90
CA ALA A 152 -13.59 -7.22 15.16
C ALA A 152 -13.61 -6.21 16.32
N PHE A 153 -13.37 -4.93 16.03
CA PHE A 153 -13.42 -3.83 17.00
C PHE A 153 -14.82 -3.70 17.61
N GLU A 154 -15.87 -3.74 16.77
CA GLU A 154 -17.25 -3.66 17.23
C GLU A 154 -17.63 -4.86 18.09
N GLU A 155 -17.19 -6.07 17.71
CA GLU A 155 -17.37 -7.26 18.55
C GLU A 155 -16.67 -7.15 19.91
N GLU A 156 -15.42 -6.69 19.94
CA GLU A 156 -14.67 -6.48 21.19
C GLU A 156 -15.36 -5.46 22.10
N LYS A 157 -15.84 -4.36 21.52
CA LYS A 157 -16.63 -3.33 22.21
C LYS A 157 -17.92 -3.90 22.80
N LEU A 158 -18.65 -4.72 22.05
CA LEU A 158 -19.88 -5.39 22.52
C LEU A 158 -19.61 -6.36 23.68
N ARG A 159 -18.42 -6.97 23.73
CA ARG A 159 -17.96 -7.82 24.85
C ARG A 159 -17.46 -7.01 26.05
N GLY A 160 -17.45 -5.68 25.99
CA GLY A 160 -16.92 -4.82 27.05
C GLY A 160 -15.39 -4.88 27.19
N SER A 161 -14.69 -5.39 26.17
CA SER A 161 -13.21 -5.42 26.14
C SER A 161 -12.68 -4.11 25.57
N THR A 162 -11.49 -3.69 26.01
CA THR A 162 -10.81 -2.53 25.42
C THR A 162 -10.30 -2.90 24.02
N PRO A 163 -10.79 -2.25 22.94
CA PRO A 163 -10.34 -2.60 21.61
C PRO A 163 -8.86 -2.27 21.41
N ARG A 164 -8.16 -3.17 20.73
CA ARG A 164 -6.76 -2.95 20.33
C ARG A 164 -6.64 -1.92 19.20
N PRO A 165 -5.48 -1.26 19.02
CA PRO A 165 -5.23 -0.45 17.84
C PRO A 165 -5.19 -1.30 16.54
N PHE A 166 -5.52 -0.68 15.42
CA PHE A 166 -5.26 -1.20 14.08
C PHE A 166 -3.75 -1.19 13.82
N ALA A 167 -3.16 -2.31 13.47
CA ALA A 167 -1.70 -2.43 13.32
C ALA A 167 -1.32 -2.80 11.89
N PHE A 168 -0.51 -1.94 11.26
CA PHE A 168 -0.01 -2.12 9.89
C PHE A 168 1.52 -2.09 9.90
N VAL A 169 2.14 -3.05 9.22
CA VAL A 169 3.59 -3.12 9.02
C VAL A 169 3.84 -3.15 7.52
N GLU A 170 4.70 -2.27 7.02
CA GLU A 170 5.06 -2.16 5.60
C GLU A 170 6.56 -2.38 5.47
N LEU A 171 6.97 -3.49 4.82
CA LEU A 171 8.37 -3.82 4.58
C LEU A 171 8.74 -3.45 3.15
N GLY A 172 9.76 -2.62 3.01
CA GLY A 172 10.07 -1.89 1.77
C GLY A 172 9.07 -0.79 1.50
N ALA A 173 8.79 -0.01 2.55
CA ALA A 173 7.73 1.00 2.53
C ALA A 173 7.96 2.13 1.53
N GLY A 174 9.20 2.39 1.10
CA GLY A 174 9.56 3.65 0.47
C GLY A 174 9.09 4.80 1.35
N TYR A 175 8.18 5.63 0.82
CA TYR A 175 7.56 6.71 1.58
C TYR A 175 6.32 6.31 2.40
N GLY A 176 5.86 5.06 2.37
CA GLY A 176 4.74 4.54 3.19
C GLY A 176 3.36 4.64 2.54
N HIS A 177 3.27 4.55 1.21
CA HIS A 177 2.01 4.69 0.46
C HIS A 177 0.90 3.80 1.03
N TRP A 178 1.20 2.53 1.31
CA TRP A 178 0.19 1.55 1.71
C TRP A 178 -0.28 1.77 3.15
N SER A 179 0.62 2.17 4.05
CA SER A 179 0.27 2.59 5.40
C SER A 179 -0.65 3.81 5.41
N PHE A 180 -0.41 4.81 4.56
CA PHE A 180 -1.27 5.99 4.46
C PHE A 180 -2.62 5.68 3.79
N ALA A 181 -2.63 4.81 2.77
CA ALA A 181 -3.88 4.30 2.20
C ALA A 181 -4.73 3.58 3.26
N ALA A 182 -4.10 2.76 4.11
CA ALA A 182 -4.76 2.08 5.22
C ALA A 182 -5.31 3.09 6.25
N HIS A 183 -4.55 4.13 6.58
CA HIS A 183 -5.00 5.18 7.50
C HIS A 183 -6.23 5.93 7.00
N LEU A 184 -6.22 6.36 5.73
CA LEU A 184 -7.34 7.08 5.14
C LEU A 184 -8.59 6.19 5.04
N ALA A 185 -8.41 4.92 4.68
CA ALA A 185 -9.48 3.94 4.70
C ALA A 185 -10.04 3.76 6.12
N LEU A 186 -9.18 3.57 7.13
CA LEU A 186 -9.57 3.41 8.53
C LEU A 186 -10.40 4.60 9.01
N ARG A 187 -9.92 5.83 8.80
CA ARG A 187 -10.64 7.04 9.22
C ARG A 187 -12.01 7.15 8.56
N ARG A 188 -12.10 6.89 7.26
CA ARG A 188 -13.38 6.99 6.52
C ARG A 188 -14.39 5.94 6.95
N VAL A 189 -13.99 4.67 7.00
CA VAL A 189 -14.91 3.60 7.42
C VAL A 189 -15.29 3.79 8.89
N ALA A 190 -14.35 4.14 9.77
CA ALA A 190 -14.62 4.41 11.17
C ALA A 190 -15.56 5.62 11.36
N ALA A 191 -15.37 6.70 10.61
CA ALA A 191 -16.28 7.85 10.63
C ALA A 191 -17.71 7.46 10.20
N HIS A 192 -17.84 6.68 9.12
CA HIS A 192 -19.14 6.19 8.66
C HIS A 192 -19.83 5.31 9.73
N ARG A 193 -19.06 4.53 10.48
CA ARG A 193 -19.54 3.69 11.60
C ARG A 193 -19.63 4.43 12.94
N GLN A 194 -19.33 5.73 13.00
CA GLN A 194 -19.30 6.53 14.24
C GLN A 194 -18.32 5.98 15.31
N LEU A 195 -17.17 5.47 14.84
CA LEU A 195 -16.09 4.90 15.65
C LEU A 195 -14.80 5.73 15.64
N LEU A 196 -14.73 6.81 14.86
CA LEU A 196 -13.49 7.56 14.60
C LEU A 196 -12.73 7.93 15.89
N ASP A 197 -13.42 8.49 16.88
CA ASP A 197 -12.83 8.94 18.14
C ASP A 197 -12.37 7.79 19.06
N LEU A 198 -12.78 6.55 18.74
CA LEU A 198 -12.45 5.35 19.51
C LEU A 198 -11.35 4.51 18.83
N THR A 199 -11.16 4.70 17.52
CA THR A 199 -10.16 3.98 16.76
C THR A 199 -8.77 4.51 17.04
N ARG A 200 -7.84 3.58 17.32
CA ARG A 200 -6.41 3.84 17.43
C ARG A 200 -5.70 3.07 16.33
N HIS A 201 -4.53 3.52 15.91
CA HIS A 201 -3.72 2.86 14.90
C HIS A 201 -2.30 2.61 15.43
N ARG A 202 -1.45 1.87 14.71
CA ARG A 202 -0.01 1.67 14.94
C ARG A 202 0.59 1.28 13.60
N TYR A 203 1.49 2.10 13.08
CA TYR A 203 2.14 1.91 11.80
C TYR A 203 3.64 1.78 11.99
N LEU A 204 4.22 0.79 11.33
CA LEU A 204 5.66 0.59 11.25
C LEU A 204 6.06 0.47 9.79
N LEU A 205 6.78 1.47 9.32
CA LEU A 205 7.38 1.52 7.99
C LEU A 205 8.82 1.05 8.14
N VAL A 206 9.22 0.08 7.34
CA VAL A 206 10.60 -0.41 7.32
C VAL A 206 11.12 -0.35 5.91
N ASP A 207 12.26 0.29 5.70
CA ASP A 207 12.90 0.34 4.39
C ASP A 207 14.42 0.34 4.52
N ALA A 208 15.13 -0.16 3.51
CA ALA A 208 16.58 -0.06 3.46
C ALA A 208 17.05 1.39 3.20
N VAL A 209 16.26 2.17 2.47
CA VAL A 209 16.50 3.59 2.21
C VAL A 209 15.86 4.43 3.31
N ASP A 210 16.60 5.42 3.81
CA ASP A 210 16.00 6.41 4.70
C ASP A 210 15.04 7.32 3.92
N ALA A 211 13.74 7.07 4.10
CA ALA A 211 12.64 7.89 3.60
C ALA A 211 11.85 8.52 4.77
N SER A 212 12.44 8.57 5.97
CA SER A 212 11.77 9.04 7.19
C SER A 212 11.24 10.47 7.04
N MET A 213 12.01 11.38 6.42
CA MET A 213 11.57 12.75 6.17
C MET A 213 10.32 12.81 5.29
N ALA A 214 10.30 12.04 4.19
CA ALA A 214 9.15 11.96 3.30
C ALA A 214 7.93 11.35 4.02
N ALA A 215 8.14 10.26 4.77
CA ALA A 215 7.09 9.64 5.57
C ALA A 215 6.51 10.60 6.62
N HIS A 216 7.32 11.38 7.33
CA HIS A 216 6.85 12.36 8.30
C HIS A 216 6.06 13.50 7.65
N GLU A 217 6.49 13.97 6.49
CA GLU A 217 5.75 15.00 5.75
C GLU A 217 4.41 14.47 5.24
N LEU A 218 4.38 13.27 4.69
CA LEU A 218 3.14 12.61 4.29
C LEU A 218 2.21 12.35 5.47
N ALA A 219 2.75 11.99 6.63
CA ALA A 219 1.99 11.84 7.85
C ALA A 219 1.29 13.15 8.23
N ARG A 220 2.01 14.27 8.17
CA ARG A 220 1.45 15.61 8.40
C ARG A 220 0.35 15.95 7.39
N LEU A 221 0.60 15.72 6.09
CA LEU A 221 -0.35 16.01 5.01
C LEU A 221 -1.63 15.17 5.11
N ASN A 222 -1.54 13.96 5.64
CA ASN A 222 -2.65 13.00 5.72
C ASN A 222 -3.19 12.83 7.15
N GLU A 223 -2.88 13.77 8.04
CA GLU A 223 -3.38 13.81 9.43
C GLU A 223 -3.10 12.53 10.22
N VAL A 224 -1.95 11.91 9.97
CA VAL A 224 -1.44 10.78 10.76
C VAL A 224 -0.64 11.34 11.92
N GLU A 225 -1.01 10.93 13.14
CA GLU A 225 -0.31 11.36 14.34
C GLU A 225 1.09 10.72 14.39
N THR A 226 2.14 11.54 14.48
CA THR A 226 3.53 11.07 14.56
C THR A 226 4.11 11.17 15.97
N ASN A 227 3.66 12.17 16.74
CA ASN A 227 4.17 12.49 18.07
C ASN A 227 3.03 12.44 19.09
N GLY A 228 2.89 11.31 19.76
CA GLY A 228 1.99 11.13 20.91
C GLY A 228 2.66 10.22 21.94
N PRO A 229 2.20 10.21 23.22
CA PRO A 229 2.71 9.29 24.25
C PRO A 229 2.59 7.82 23.84
N GLU A 230 1.77 7.56 22.83
CA GLU A 230 1.56 6.27 22.23
C GLU A 230 2.43 6.01 20.98
N GLY A 231 2.90 7.02 20.22
CA GLY A 231 3.75 6.83 19.03
C GLY A 231 3.07 6.00 17.93
N PHE A 232 2.39 6.63 16.97
CA PHE A 232 1.48 5.92 16.05
C PHE A 232 2.10 5.59 14.68
N LEU A 233 3.16 6.28 14.27
CA LEU A 233 3.92 6.02 13.06
C LEU A 233 5.40 5.95 13.38
N ASN A 234 6.02 4.81 13.11
CA ASN A 234 7.46 4.63 13.26
C ASN A 234 8.09 4.31 11.91
N PHE A 235 9.31 4.81 11.69
CA PHE A 235 10.14 4.47 10.54
C PHE A 235 11.42 3.78 11.02
N HIS A 236 11.73 2.63 10.42
CA HIS A 236 12.98 1.92 10.65
C HIS A 236 13.78 1.85 9.36
N GLN A 237 14.99 2.39 9.38
CA GLN A 237 15.93 2.16 8.29
C GLN A 237 16.70 0.86 8.53
N GLY A 238 16.38 -0.19 7.76
CA GLY A 238 17.02 -1.49 7.93
C GLY A 238 16.57 -2.51 6.90
N PHE A 239 17.41 -3.53 6.69
CA PHE A 239 17.10 -4.65 5.80
C PHE A 239 16.48 -5.79 6.61
N VAL A 240 15.19 -6.07 6.42
CA VAL A 240 14.52 -7.13 7.20
C VAL A 240 14.87 -8.51 6.64
N THR A 241 15.40 -9.38 7.48
CA THR A 241 15.69 -10.79 7.15
C THR A 241 15.02 -11.73 8.14
N SER A 242 15.06 -13.04 7.86
CA SER A 242 14.55 -14.03 8.80
C SER A 242 15.42 -14.17 10.06
N SER A 243 16.73 -13.90 9.96
CA SER A 243 17.73 -14.13 11.02
C SER A 243 18.17 -12.86 11.73
N GLY A 244 17.93 -11.68 11.13
CA GLY A 244 18.54 -10.42 11.59
C GLY A 244 20.01 -10.28 11.22
N HIS A 245 20.51 -11.13 10.34
CA HIS A 245 21.84 -11.02 9.77
C HIS A 245 21.78 -11.17 8.24
N PHE A 246 22.82 -10.68 7.57
CA PHE A 246 23.05 -11.02 6.16
C PHE A 246 23.68 -12.41 6.11
N ASP A 247 22.95 -13.39 5.59
CA ASP A 247 23.44 -14.77 5.53
C ASP A 247 24.66 -14.94 4.60
N LEU A 248 24.85 -14.04 3.62
CA LEU A 248 25.95 -14.09 2.65
C LEU A 248 26.45 -12.69 2.28
N SER A 249 27.70 -12.60 1.83
CA SER A 249 28.30 -11.36 1.30
C SER A 249 27.51 -10.80 0.10
N ALA A 250 26.94 -11.68 -0.73
CA ALA A 250 26.07 -11.30 -1.83
C ALA A 250 24.83 -10.52 -1.36
N SER A 251 24.25 -10.88 -0.20
CA SER A 251 23.09 -10.16 0.37
C SER A 251 23.45 -8.74 0.80
N ARG A 252 24.65 -8.53 1.34
CA ARG A 252 25.14 -7.19 1.69
C ARG A 252 25.39 -6.33 0.46
N ALA A 253 26.02 -6.90 -0.58
CA ALA A 253 26.23 -6.20 -1.84
C ALA A 253 24.90 -5.82 -2.52
N TYR A 254 23.91 -6.72 -2.45
CA TYR A 254 22.57 -6.47 -2.95
C TYR A 254 21.85 -5.37 -2.17
N ALA A 255 21.86 -5.41 -0.83
CA ALA A 255 21.30 -4.35 0.00
C ALA A 255 21.94 -2.98 -0.31
N ALA A 256 23.26 -2.93 -0.46
CA ALA A 256 23.96 -1.70 -0.86
C ALA A 256 23.58 -1.22 -2.27
N TRP A 257 23.26 -2.14 -3.19
CA TRP A 257 22.72 -1.78 -4.50
C TRP A 257 21.31 -1.20 -4.40
N ILE A 258 20.42 -1.79 -3.60
CA ILE A 258 19.08 -1.25 -3.34
C ILE A 258 19.17 0.17 -2.81
N VAL A 259 19.95 0.39 -1.75
CA VAL A 259 20.12 1.72 -1.14
C VAL A 259 20.54 2.74 -2.19
N ARG A 260 21.61 2.45 -2.93
CA ARG A 260 22.11 3.35 -3.98
C ARG A 260 21.10 3.60 -5.11
N SER A 261 20.32 2.58 -5.50
CA SER A 261 19.39 2.68 -6.62
C SER A 261 18.15 3.49 -6.25
N PHE A 262 17.73 3.42 -4.99
CA PHE A 262 16.48 4.01 -4.52
C PHE A 262 16.65 5.27 -3.65
N SER A 263 17.84 5.56 -3.10
CA SER A 263 18.12 6.79 -2.33
C SER A 263 17.74 8.06 -3.11
N ALA A 264 18.11 8.14 -4.39
CA ALA A 264 17.80 9.30 -5.22
C ALA A 264 16.29 9.46 -5.44
N ALA A 265 15.57 8.34 -5.52
CA ALA A 265 14.12 8.32 -5.69
C ALA A 265 13.42 8.90 -4.44
N TRP A 266 13.85 8.51 -3.25
CA TRP A 266 13.18 8.88 -2.01
C TRP A 266 13.69 10.18 -1.36
N GLY A 267 14.54 10.94 -2.07
CA GLY A 267 15.18 12.14 -1.52
C GLY A 267 16.16 11.84 -0.37
N GLY A 268 16.55 10.57 -0.22
CA GLY A 268 17.50 10.13 0.79
C GLY A 268 18.92 10.58 0.43
N SER A 269 19.72 10.91 1.45
CA SER A 269 21.13 11.23 1.21
C SER A 269 21.85 10.00 0.65
N SER A 270 22.61 10.17 -0.45
CA SER A 270 23.42 9.10 -1.05
C SER A 270 24.59 8.63 -0.18
N ALA A 271 24.66 9.08 1.08
CA ALA A 271 25.68 8.66 2.01
C ALA A 271 25.52 7.15 2.24
N SER A 272 26.52 6.40 1.80
CA SER A 272 26.68 4.95 1.89
C SER A 272 26.74 4.46 3.34
N ALA A 273 25.72 4.71 4.15
CA ALA A 273 25.57 4.08 5.44
C ALA A 273 25.42 2.57 5.20
N ALA A 274 26.22 1.78 5.88
CA ALA A 274 26.05 0.34 5.89
C ALA A 274 24.67 0.06 6.52
N VAL A 275 23.70 -0.37 5.71
CA VAL A 275 22.37 -0.71 6.21
C VAL A 275 22.48 -2.02 7.00
N GLU A 276 22.02 -1.98 8.24
CA GLU A 276 22.01 -3.14 9.11
C GLU A 276 20.88 -4.09 8.71
N ALA A 277 21.11 -5.39 8.92
CA ALA A 277 20.06 -6.38 8.83
C ALA A 277 19.36 -6.50 10.18
N VAL A 278 18.03 -6.64 10.19
CA VAL A 278 17.22 -6.80 11.39
C VAL A 278 16.22 -7.94 11.19
N SER A 279 15.93 -8.71 12.23
CA SER A 279 14.90 -9.74 12.10
C SER A 279 13.51 -9.12 12.19
N LEU A 280 12.53 -9.70 11.50
CA LEU A 280 11.14 -9.24 11.63
C LEU A 280 10.68 -9.24 13.10
N GLN A 281 11.09 -10.25 13.88
CA GLN A 281 10.77 -10.27 15.31
C GLN A 281 11.42 -9.09 16.05
N ALA A 282 12.71 -8.83 15.83
CA ALA A 282 13.41 -7.77 16.54
C ALA A 282 12.80 -6.40 16.24
N VAL A 283 12.48 -6.09 14.98
CA VAL A 283 11.89 -4.80 14.62
C VAL A 283 10.49 -4.62 15.22
N LEU A 284 9.65 -5.67 15.22
CA LEU A 284 8.33 -5.60 15.87
C LEU A 284 8.41 -5.36 17.38
N VAL A 285 9.47 -5.86 18.03
CA VAL A 285 9.70 -5.66 19.46
C VAL A 285 10.28 -4.29 19.76
N MET A 286 11.23 -3.84 18.95
CA MET A 286 11.88 -2.53 19.07
C MET A 286 10.86 -1.40 19.07
N TYR A 287 9.83 -1.49 18.23
CA TYR A 287 8.79 -0.47 18.10
C TYR A 287 7.49 -0.81 18.86
N ASP A 288 7.54 -1.75 19.81
CA ASP A 288 6.43 -2.15 20.67
C ASP A 288 5.12 -2.42 19.86
N MET A 289 5.26 -3.10 18.72
CA MET A 289 4.13 -3.34 17.83
C MET A 289 3.08 -4.20 18.54
N PRO A 290 1.77 -3.90 18.36
CA PRO A 290 0.70 -4.66 18.99
C PRO A 290 0.80 -6.16 18.73
N CYS A 291 0.26 -6.95 19.66
CA CYS A 291 0.30 -8.39 19.55
C CYS A 291 -0.21 -8.90 18.19
N VAL A 292 -1.37 -8.39 17.80
CA VAL A 292 -2.02 -8.68 16.54
C VAL A 292 -1.72 -7.55 15.56
N ILE A 293 -1.19 -7.93 14.40
CA ILE A 293 -0.91 -7.11 13.23
C ILE A 293 -1.98 -7.44 12.21
N ASP A 294 -2.78 -6.44 11.83
CA ASP A 294 -3.89 -6.63 10.89
C ASP A 294 -3.39 -6.86 9.47
N MET A 295 -2.31 -6.18 9.10
CA MET A 295 -1.72 -6.25 7.78
C MET A 295 -0.20 -6.17 7.84
N LEU A 296 0.45 -7.10 7.15
CA LEU A 296 1.85 -7.05 6.80
C LEU A 296 1.96 -6.92 5.28
N ASP A 297 2.38 -5.77 4.80
CA ASP A 297 2.72 -5.55 3.41
C ASP A 297 4.22 -5.79 3.20
N VAL A 298 4.59 -6.47 2.12
CA VAL A 298 5.97 -6.91 1.86
C VAL A 298 6.35 -6.71 0.40
N ASP A 299 7.15 -5.69 0.16
CA ASP A 299 7.80 -5.37 -1.11
C ASP A 299 9.29 -5.09 -0.81
N ILE A 300 10.09 -6.13 -0.61
CA ILE A 300 11.51 -5.99 -0.25
C ILE A 300 12.42 -6.43 -1.39
N GLN A 301 11.98 -6.15 -2.63
CA GLN A 301 12.76 -6.25 -3.84
C GLN A 301 13.45 -7.63 -3.98
N GLY A 302 12.73 -8.72 -3.81
CA GLY A 302 13.26 -10.09 -3.95
C GLY A 302 13.70 -10.75 -2.64
N GLY A 303 13.75 -9.99 -1.54
CA GLY A 303 14.03 -10.49 -0.19
C GLY A 303 12.93 -11.37 0.41
N GLU A 304 11.74 -11.41 -0.21
CA GLU A 304 10.53 -12.03 0.34
C GLU A 304 10.75 -13.52 0.62
N TYR A 305 11.36 -14.24 -0.32
CA TYR A 305 11.60 -15.68 -0.18
C TYR A 305 12.53 -16.02 0.97
N HIS A 306 13.47 -15.13 1.28
CA HIS A 306 14.41 -15.32 2.38
C HIS A 306 13.71 -15.05 3.71
N LEU A 307 12.95 -13.95 3.80
CA LEU A 307 12.15 -13.61 4.97
C LEU A 307 11.26 -14.78 5.42
N PHE A 308 10.57 -15.42 4.49
CA PHE A 308 9.66 -16.53 4.77
C PHE A 308 10.35 -17.91 4.79
N SER A 309 11.67 -18.00 4.68
CA SER A 309 12.39 -19.29 4.54
C SER A 309 12.51 -20.10 5.84
N THR A 310 12.34 -19.49 7.01
CA THR A 310 12.55 -20.11 8.32
C THR A 310 11.23 -20.49 9.01
N ASN A 311 11.26 -21.44 9.94
CA ASN A 311 10.06 -21.86 10.66
C ASN A 311 9.70 -20.86 11.76
N GLU A 312 10.71 -20.17 12.29
CA GLU A 312 10.63 -19.13 13.30
C GLU A 312 9.81 -17.95 12.78
N THR A 313 10.14 -17.45 11.57
CA THR A 313 9.34 -16.39 10.92
C THR A 313 7.90 -16.85 10.67
N MET A 314 7.71 -18.06 10.12
CA MET A 314 6.36 -18.57 9.85
C MET A 314 5.52 -18.76 11.12
N SER A 315 6.15 -19.16 12.22
CA SER A 315 5.51 -19.28 13.54
C SER A 315 5.10 -17.91 14.08
N LEU A 316 6.00 -16.93 14.03
CA LEU A 316 5.72 -15.54 14.41
C LEU A 316 4.53 -14.99 13.63
N LEU A 317 4.57 -15.10 12.30
CA LEU A 317 3.50 -14.62 11.42
C LEU A 317 2.17 -15.29 11.73
N LYS A 318 2.16 -16.62 11.89
CA LYS A 318 0.94 -17.38 12.20
C LYS A 318 0.31 -16.94 13.53
N GLN A 319 1.11 -16.50 14.48
CA GLN A 319 0.65 -16.09 15.81
C GLN A 319 0.22 -14.62 15.85
N ARG A 320 0.81 -13.76 15.02
CA ARG A 320 0.64 -12.31 15.15
C ARG A 320 -0.05 -11.65 13.98
N VAL A 321 0.02 -12.18 12.76
CA VAL A 321 -0.41 -11.48 11.56
C VAL A 321 -1.72 -12.08 11.02
N ARG A 322 -2.69 -11.22 10.72
CA ARG A 322 -3.98 -11.61 10.11
C ARG A 322 -3.91 -11.74 8.59
N ARG A 323 -3.26 -10.79 7.92
CA ARG A 323 -3.16 -10.73 6.46
C ARG A 323 -1.74 -10.37 6.04
N ILE A 324 -1.28 -10.99 4.96
CA ILE A 324 -0.01 -10.66 4.32
C ILE A 324 -0.25 -10.41 2.84
N HIS A 325 0.26 -9.30 2.33
CA HIS A 325 0.40 -9.03 0.91
C HIS A 325 1.88 -9.02 0.55
N ILE A 326 2.25 -9.61 -0.59
CA ILE A 326 3.63 -9.80 -1.02
C ILE A 326 3.75 -9.44 -2.49
N GLY A 327 4.57 -8.43 -2.81
CA GLY A 327 5.14 -8.20 -4.13
C GLY A 327 6.23 -9.25 -4.39
N LEU A 328 6.01 -10.16 -5.32
CA LEU A 328 6.80 -11.40 -5.39
C LEU A 328 8.21 -11.21 -5.95
N HIS A 329 8.46 -10.21 -6.80
CA HIS A 329 9.77 -9.89 -7.39
C HIS A 329 10.55 -11.07 -8.01
N SER A 330 9.88 -12.21 -8.26
CA SER A 330 10.48 -13.38 -8.89
C SER A 330 9.78 -13.72 -10.18
N GLN A 331 10.62 -13.81 -11.20
CA GLN A 331 10.26 -14.35 -12.51
C GLN A 331 10.11 -15.87 -12.49
N SER A 332 10.45 -16.54 -11.37
CA SER A 332 10.34 -17.98 -11.23
C SER A 332 8.96 -18.36 -10.68
N ALA A 333 8.05 -18.76 -11.57
CA ALA A 333 6.76 -19.31 -11.17
C ALA A 333 6.90 -20.46 -10.16
N HIS A 334 7.96 -21.27 -10.30
CA HIS A 334 8.28 -22.34 -9.35
C HIS A 334 8.54 -21.81 -7.93
N ARG A 335 9.36 -20.76 -7.75
CA ARG A 335 9.61 -20.17 -6.42
C ARG A 335 8.33 -19.66 -5.77
N ASN A 336 7.43 -19.07 -6.55
CA ASN A 336 6.15 -18.54 -6.06
C ASN A 336 5.23 -19.69 -5.60
N LEU A 337 5.24 -20.83 -6.32
CA LEU A 337 4.52 -22.03 -5.91
C LEU A 337 5.09 -22.65 -4.63
N VAL A 338 6.41 -22.63 -4.44
CA VAL A 338 7.06 -23.07 -3.19
C VAL A 338 6.64 -22.19 -2.02
N LEU A 339 6.66 -20.87 -2.18
CA LEU A 339 6.22 -19.92 -1.16
C LEU A 339 4.74 -20.12 -0.81
N LYS A 340 3.86 -20.27 -1.81
CA LYS A 340 2.44 -20.62 -1.63
C LYS A 340 2.26 -21.93 -0.87
N ALA A 341 2.99 -22.98 -1.23
CA ALA A 341 2.91 -24.28 -0.57
C ALA A 341 3.35 -24.19 0.90
N ARG A 342 4.34 -23.33 1.18
CA ARG A 342 4.78 -23.04 2.55
C ARG A 342 3.68 -22.39 3.38
N PHE A 343 3.06 -21.32 2.89
CA PHE A 343 1.94 -20.67 3.59
C PHE A 343 0.80 -21.66 3.88
N ARG A 344 0.41 -22.47 2.88
CA ARG A 344 -0.63 -23.51 3.06
C ARG A 344 -0.27 -24.53 4.13
N ARG A 345 0.98 -24.99 4.19
CA ARG A 345 1.46 -25.92 5.23
C ARG A 345 1.32 -25.33 6.63
N TRP A 346 1.45 -24.01 6.76
CA TRP A 346 1.26 -23.30 8.03
C TRP A 346 -0.20 -22.97 8.35
N GLY A 347 -1.15 -23.34 7.48
CA GLY A 347 -2.58 -23.15 7.69
C GLY A 347 -3.14 -21.83 7.15
N TRP A 348 -2.40 -21.13 6.29
CA TRP A 348 -2.87 -19.90 5.66
C TRP A 348 -3.75 -20.18 4.44
N GLY A 349 -4.83 -19.41 4.30
CA GLY A 349 -5.63 -19.34 3.10
C GLY A 349 -4.94 -18.48 2.05
N VAL A 350 -4.92 -18.92 0.79
CA VAL A 350 -4.37 -18.13 -0.32
C VAL A 350 -5.53 -17.41 -0.99
N LYS A 351 -5.56 -16.08 -0.88
CA LYS A 351 -6.58 -15.24 -1.53
C LYS A 351 -6.22 -15.05 -3.00
N TRP A 352 -5.00 -14.62 -3.29
CA TRP A 352 -4.49 -14.41 -4.66
C TRP A 352 -3.08 -14.96 -4.82
N LEU A 353 -2.79 -15.46 -6.01
CA LEU A 353 -1.43 -15.72 -6.47
C LEU A 353 -1.37 -15.41 -7.98
N TRP A 354 -0.64 -14.38 -8.34
CA TRP A 354 -0.36 -13.99 -9.72
C TRP A 354 1.14 -13.81 -9.90
N HIS A 355 1.72 -14.46 -10.89
CA HIS A 355 3.15 -14.34 -11.17
C HIS A 355 3.40 -13.08 -12.02
N SER A 356 4.56 -12.46 -11.83
CA SER A 356 5.06 -11.45 -12.76
C SER A 356 4.95 -11.98 -14.20
N ASN A 357 4.50 -11.10 -15.09
CA ASN A 357 4.40 -11.34 -16.52
C ASN A 357 5.02 -10.20 -17.33
N LEU A 358 5.82 -9.36 -16.67
CA LEU A 358 6.46 -8.21 -17.31
C LEU A 358 7.42 -8.62 -18.42
N GLN A 359 8.10 -9.76 -18.23
CA GLN A 359 9.10 -10.26 -19.17
C GLN A 359 8.48 -11.08 -20.31
N ASP A 360 7.50 -11.93 -20.02
CA ASP A 360 6.85 -12.77 -21.02
C ASP A 360 5.72 -12.03 -21.78
N ARG A 361 5.30 -10.86 -21.27
CA ARG A 361 4.20 -10.03 -21.79
C ARG A 361 2.89 -10.79 -21.96
N MET A 362 2.73 -11.92 -21.28
CA MET A 362 1.52 -12.72 -21.33
C MET A 362 0.56 -12.28 -20.24
N LEU A 363 -0.51 -11.60 -20.63
CA LEU A 363 -1.57 -11.13 -19.73
C LEU A 363 -2.04 -12.27 -18.79
N ARG A 364 -2.28 -11.94 -17.52
CA ARG A 364 -2.84 -12.88 -16.55
C ARG A 364 -4.34 -12.62 -16.42
N GLU A 365 -5.14 -13.63 -16.72
CA GLU A 365 -6.59 -13.55 -16.55
C GLU A 365 -6.97 -13.58 -15.07
N THR A 366 -7.67 -12.53 -14.62
CA THR A 366 -8.21 -12.42 -13.26
C THR A 366 -9.73 -12.39 -13.32
N PRO A 367 -10.45 -12.52 -12.18
CA PRO A 367 -11.90 -12.33 -12.16
C PRO A 367 -12.35 -10.96 -12.70
N TRP A 368 -11.46 -9.97 -12.72
CA TRP A 368 -11.70 -8.61 -13.22
C TRP A 368 -11.00 -8.34 -14.56
N GLY A 369 -10.76 -9.38 -15.35
CA GLY A 369 -10.12 -9.29 -16.66
C GLY A 369 -8.59 -9.41 -16.64
N PRO A 370 -7.94 -9.21 -17.79
CA PRO A 370 -6.50 -9.39 -17.94
C PRO A 370 -5.70 -8.32 -17.20
N VAL A 371 -4.59 -8.71 -16.56
CA VAL A 371 -3.70 -7.81 -15.81
C VAL A 371 -2.24 -8.05 -16.18
N VAL A 372 -1.46 -6.96 -16.22
CA VAL A 372 0.01 -7.00 -16.21
C VAL A 372 0.46 -6.83 -14.76
N PHE A 373 1.26 -7.78 -14.30
CA PHE A 373 1.88 -7.84 -12.98
C PHE A 373 3.39 -7.59 -13.16
N ALA A 374 3.88 -6.46 -12.65
CA ALA A 374 5.30 -6.12 -12.73
C ALA A 374 6.08 -7.05 -11.80
N ASP A 375 5.66 -7.15 -10.54
CA ASP A 375 6.34 -7.96 -9.53
C ASP A 375 5.63 -9.30 -9.29
N GLY A 376 4.33 -9.36 -9.56
CA GLY A 376 3.47 -10.46 -9.16
C GLY A 376 2.99 -10.28 -7.72
N VAL A 377 1.85 -10.90 -7.42
CA VAL A 377 1.13 -10.72 -6.15
C VAL A 377 0.90 -12.06 -5.48
N LEU A 378 1.17 -12.14 -4.18
CA LEU A 378 0.66 -13.19 -3.30
C LEU A 378 -0.02 -12.56 -2.09
N THR A 379 -1.32 -12.81 -1.94
CA THR A 379 -2.07 -12.42 -0.73
C THR A 379 -2.53 -13.66 0.01
N VAL A 380 -2.21 -13.72 1.29
CA VAL A 380 -2.59 -14.81 2.20
C VAL A 380 -3.30 -14.27 3.43
N VAL A 381 -4.24 -15.05 3.94
CA VAL A 381 -5.09 -14.70 5.09
C VAL A 381 -4.98 -15.81 6.13
N ASN A 382 -4.80 -15.40 7.37
CA ASN A 382 -4.81 -16.28 8.53
C ASN A 382 -6.26 -16.48 8.98
N SER A 383 -6.80 -17.69 8.79
CA SER A 383 -8.18 -18.00 9.20
C SER A 383 -8.33 -18.16 10.71
N ARG A 384 -7.23 -18.12 11.47
CA ARG A 384 -7.26 -18.27 12.92
C ARG A 384 -7.74 -16.97 13.54
N GLN A 385 -8.68 -17.06 14.48
CA GLN A 385 -8.99 -15.94 15.35
C GLN A 385 -7.76 -15.66 16.23
N LEU A 386 -7.09 -14.55 15.96
CA LEU A 386 -5.98 -14.08 16.78
C LEU A 386 -6.56 -13.32 17.97
N ASP A 387 -6.38 -13.89 19.16
CA ASP A 387 -6.69 -13.25 20.44
C ASP A 387 -5.44 -12.52 20.94
N GLY A 388 -5.58 -11.23 21.27
CA GLY A 388 -4.51 -10.43 21.83
C GLY A 388 -3.96 -10.97 23.16
N SER A 389 -4.69 -11.84 23.86
CA SER A 389 -4.24 -12.49 25.09
C SER A 389 -3.13 -13.53 24.87
N GLN A 390 -2.98 -14.05 23.64
CA GLN A 390 -2.07 -15.16 23.33
C GLN A 390 -0.70 -14.71 22.84
N CYS A 391 -0.31 -13.46 23.07
CA CYS A 391 1.03 -13.04 22.71
C CYS A 391 2.07 -13.85 23.47
N PRO A 392 3.13 -14.37 22.80
CA PRO A 392 4.20 -15.07 23.48
C PRO A 392 4.76 -14.19 24.60
N SER A 393 4.43 -14.54 25.84
CA SER A 393 4.84 -13.82 27.05
C SER A 393 6.37 -13.83 27.27
N GLY A 394 7.10 -14.60 26.45
CA GLY A 394 8.56 -14.66 26.41
C GLY A 394 9.24 -13.51 25.67
N ILE A 395 8.49 -12.61 25.02
CA ILE A 395 9.04 -11.35 24.51
C ILE A 395 8.96 -10.31 25.63
N GLN A 396 9.61 -10.58 26.77
CA GLN A 396 9.90 -9.51 27.71
C GLN A 396 10.82 -8.53 26.99
N ARG A 397 10.60 -7.21 27.18
CA ARG A 397 11.50 -6.15 26.74
C ARG A 397 12.92 -6.53 27.16
N ALA A 398 13.67 -7.20 26.27
CA ALA A 398 15.11 -7.20 26.39
C ALA A 398 15.44 -5.72 26.43
N THR A 399 16.05 -5.27 27.51
CA THR A 399 16.60 -3.93 27.63
C THR A 399 17.60 -3.76 26.51
N LEU A 400 17.10 -3.41 25.33
CA LEU A 400 17.89 -2.88 24.24
C LEU A 400 18.47 -1.60 24.82
N ALA A 401 19.78 -1.59 25.04
CA ALA A 401 20.48 -0.38 25.40
C ALA A 401 20.07 0.70 24.39
N PRO A 402 19.78 1.93 24.83
CA PRO A 402 19.40 2.99 23.91
C PRO A 402 20.49 3.14 22.86
N TRP A 403 20.15 2.84 21.61
CA TRP A 403 20.97 3.15 20.45
C TRP A 403 20.86 4.68 20.29
N ILE A 404 21.94 5.39 20.62
CA ILE A 404 22.09 6.85 20.45
C ILE A 404 22.64 7.13 19.07
#